data_AF-A0A914HW13-F1
#
_entry.id   AF-A0A914HW13-F1
#
_cell.length_a   1.000
_cell.length_b   1.000
_cell.length_c   1.000
_cell.angle_alpha   90.00
_cell.angle_beta   90.00
_cell.angle_gamma   90.00
#
_symmetry.space_group_name_H-M   'P 1'
#
loop_
_entity.id
_entity.type
_entity.pdbx_description
1 polymer ?
#
loop_
_entity_poly.entity_id
_entity_poly.type
_entity_poly.pdbx_seq_one_letter_code
_entity_poly.pdbx_strand_id
1 'polypeptide(L)'
;MALKLWAKSNFIYSNRFGYLNGVMLTIMVTKIILFYPNASILFLLEKFFFIFSTRPVNIPLKLKLNIKSLNHFEEDKYLHEKIMQIFTPTLPEQNVAKFVTRSTARIIQQNMHKALIQIRKLNTKETDWASLLSNSEKFTEMHKFYVLINCMSEDKFGVAKFCQFVESRIRLQLIYDIDKGGGNIEAQLFPDIYERNCKMPNKLVETCFSKNFCKIC
;
A
#
# COMPACT_ATOMS: atom_id res chain seq x y z
N MET A 1 3.04 -8.43 -13.43
CA MET A 1 2.20 -7.34 -13.98
C MET A 1 0.80 -7.34 -13.38
N ALA A 2 0.08 -8.47 -13.39
CA ALA A 2 -1.27 -8.62 -12.81
C ALA A 2 -1.42 -8.11 -11.36
N LEU A 3 -0.58 -8.57 -10.42
CA LEU A 3 -0.66 -8.13 -9.02
C LEU A 3 -0.37 -6.64 -8.80
N LYS A 4 0.43 -6.02 -9.67
CA LYS A 4 0.65 -4.56 -9.64
C LYS A 4 -0.62 -3.81 -10.06
N LEU A 5 -1.29 -4.29 -11.11
CA LEU A 5 -2.57 -3.71 -11.56
C LEU A 5 -3.65 -3.86 -10.49
N TRP A 6 -3.78 -5.07 -9.93
CA TRP A 6 -4.66 -5.33 -8.79
C TRP A 6 -4.39 -4.41 -7.60
N ALA A 7 -3.13 -4.25 -7.19
CA ALA A 7 -2.79 -3.39 -6.06
C ALA A 7 -3.10 -1.90 -6.34
N LYS A 8 -2.92 -1.44 -7.58
CA LYS A 8 -3.29 -0.09 -8.00
C LYS A 8 -4.80 0.12 -7.99
N SER A 9 -5.56 -0.81 -8.58
CA SER A 9 -7.01 -0.68 -8.65
C SER A 9 -7.67 -0.74 -7.28
N ASN A 10 -7.07 -1.42 -6.31
CA ASN A 10 -7.54 -1.48 -4.92
C ASN A 10 -6.94 -0.39 -4.01
N PHE A 11 -6.29 0.64 -4.59
CA PHE A 11 -5.73 1.78 -3.86
C PHE A 11 -4.71 1.41 -2.76
N ILE A 12 -3.96 0.32 -2.96
CA ILE A 12 -2.95 -0.20 -2.01
C ILE A 12 -1.56 -0.30 -2.67
N TYR A 13 -1.24 0.61 -3.59
CA TYR A 13 0.06 0.66 -4.27
C TYR A 13 0.73 2.03 -4.15
N SER A 14 1.55 2.22 -3.11
CA SER A 14 2.41 3.40 -2.95
C SER A 14 3.38 3.18 -1.78
N ASN A 15 4.68 3.09 -2.05
CA ASN A 15 5.69 2.98 -0.99
C ASN A 15 5.65 4.21 -0.05
N ARG A 16 5.42 5.39 -0.63
CA ARG A 16 5.45 6.68 0.09
C ARG A 16 4.37 6.77 1.15
N PHE A 17 3.22 6.16 0.90
CA PHE A 17 2.07 6.14 1.81
C PHE A 17 1.95 4.84 2.62
N GLY A 18 3.00 4.00 2.61
CA GLY A 18 3.02 2.80 3.45
C GLY A 18 2.19 1.65 2.90
N TYR A 19 1.96 1.58 1.59
CA TYR A 19 1.35 0.43 0.93
C TYR A 19 2.37 -0.42 0.15
N LEU A 20 1.87 -1.40 -0.60
CA LEU A 20 2.70 -2.27 -1.43
C LEU A 20 3.43 -1.48 -2.51
N ASN A 21 4.60 -2.00 -2.90
CA ASN A 21 5.40 -1.47 -4.00
C ASN A 21 5.89 -2.62 -4.89
N GLY A 22 6.56 -2.29 -5.99
CA GLY A 22 7.04 -3.29 -6.95
C GLY A 22 7.98 -4.33 -6.32
N VAL A 23 8.91 -3.89 -5.47
CA VAL A 23 9.90 -4.78 -4.83
C VAL A 23 9.23 -5.71 -3.83
N MET A 24 8.31 -5.19 -2.99
CA MET A 24 7.52 -5.99 -2.06
C MET A 24 6.74 -7.09 -2.79
N LEU A 25 5.99 -6.71 -3.84
CA LEU A 25 5.20 -7.66 -4.63
C LEU A 25 6.09 -8.74 -5.25
N THR A 26 7.25 -8.38 -5.81
CA THR A 26 8.19 -9.35 -6.36
C THR A 26 8.64 -10.35 -5.31
N ILE A 27 9.10 -9.89 -4.13
CA ILE A 27 9.56 -10.77 -3.05
C ILE A 27 8.43 -11.69 -2.56
N MET A 28 7.23 -11.14 -2.40
CA MET A 28 6.04 -11.89 -2.00
C MET A 28 5.70 -12.98 -3.02
N VAL A 29 5.67 -12.65 -4.31
CA VAL A 29 5.41 -13.61 -5.40
C VAL A 29 6.50 -14.68 -5.47
N THR A 30 7.77 -14.29 -5.41
CA THR A 30 8.89 -15.23 -5.42
C THR A 30 8.78 -16.23 -4.28
N LYS A 31 8.35 -15.81 -3.08
CA LYS A 31 8.14 -16.72 -1.96
C LYS A 31 7.11 -17.81 -2.29
N ILE A 32 6.01 -17.44 -2.93
CA ILE A 32 4.94 -18.39 -3.30
C ILE A 32 5.46 -19.37 -4.37
N ILE A 33 6.17 -18.87 -5.38
CA ILE A 33 6.78 -19.71 -6.43
C ILE A 33 7.76 -20.71 -5.82
N LEU A 34 8.60 -20.28 -4.86
CA LEU A 34 9.53 -21.16 -4.17
C LEU A 34 8.84 -22.25 -3.34
N PHE A 35 7.64 -21.99 -2.79
CA PHE A 35 6.86 -23.02 -2.10
C PHE A 35 6.15 -23.99 -3.05
N TYR A 36 5.82 -23.54 -4.26
CA TYR A 36 5.03 -24.30 -5.23
C TYR A 36 5.66 -24.24 -6.64
N PRO A 37 6.85 -24.81 -6.86
CA PRO A 37 7.66 -24.59 -8.06
C PRO A 37 7.03 -25.08 -9.37
N ASN A 38 6.07 -26.01 -9.30
CA ASN A 38 5.41 -26.62 -10.46
C ASN A 38 3.91 -26.33 -10.53
N ALA A 39 3.42 -25.35 -9.76
CA ALA A 39 2.00 -25.04 -9.72
C ALA A 39 1.54 -24.14 -10.88
N SER A 40 0.26 -24.27 -11.26
CA SER A 40 -0.35 -23.39 -12.25
C SER A 40 -0.45 -21.95 -11.73
N ILE A 41 -0.51 -20.97 -12.65
CA ILE A 41 -0.63 -19.54 -12.31
C ILE A 41 -1.86 -19.29 -11.42
N LEU A 42 -2.97 -19.99 -11.69
CA LEU A 42 -4.21 -19.87 -10.93
C LEU A 42 -4.04 -20.31 -9.48
N PHE A 43 -3.39 -21.45 -9.30
CA PHE A 43 -3.07 -21.97 -7.98
C PHE A 43 -2.11 -21.02 -7.23
N LEU A 44 -1.09 -20.51 -7.91
CA LEU A 44 -0.14 -19.55 -7.33
C LEU A 44 -0.83 -18.25 -6.89
N LEU A 45 -1.78 -17.74 -7.69
CA LEU A 45 -2.56 -16.55 -7.33
C LEU A 45 -3.47 -16.81 -6.12
N GLU A 46 -4.21 -17.94 -6.10
CA GLU A 46 -5.01 -18.32 -4.93
C GLU A 46 -4.16 -18.41 -3.67
N LYS A 47 -3.00 -19.08 -3.75
CA LYS A 47 -2.07 -19.22 -2.63
C LYS A 47 -1.46 -17.90 -2.21
N PHE A 48 -1.16 -17.02 -3.15
CA PHE A 48 -0.68 -15.67 -2.83
C PHE A 48 -1.68 -14.93 -1.95
N PHE A 49 -2.94 -14.83 -2.37
CA PHE A 49 -3.96 -14.12 -1.58
C PHE A 49 -4.29 -14.85 -0.27
N PHE A 50 -4.32 -16.18 -0.26
CA PHE A 50 -4.55 -16.97 0.95
C PHE A 50 -3.46 -16.76 2.00
N ILE A 51 -2.19 -16.88 1.61
CA ILE A 51 -1.06 -16.76 2.54
C ILE A 51 -0.97 -15.33 3.06
N PHE A 52 -1.03 -14.31 2.19
CA PHE A 52 -0.83 -12.93 2.61
C PHE A 52 -2.06 -12.27 3.24
N SER A 53 -3.25 -12.88 3.18
CA SER A 53 -4.42 -12.44 3.95
C SER A 53 -4.44 -12.96 5.39
N THR A 54 -3.84 -14.12 5.66
CA THR A 54 -3.91 -14.79 6.97
C THR A 54 -2.61 -14.72 7.77
N ARG A 55 -1.47 -14.59 7.10
CA ARG A 55 -0.15 -14.54 7.74
C ARG A 55 -0.03 -13.30 8.65
N PRO A 56 0.48 -13.45 9.89
CA PRO A 56 0.85 -12.31 10.72
C PRO A 56 1.92 -11.44 10.05
N VAL A 57 1.62 -10.14 9.89
CA VAL A 57 2.46 -9.18 9.14
C VAL A 57 3.82 -8.92 9.80
N ASN A 58 3.90 -9.09 11.12
CA ASN A 58 5.12 -8.93 11.90
C ASN A 58 6.10 -10.10 11.74
N ILE A 59 5.72 -11.22 11.12
CA ILE A 59 6.65 -12.32 10.86
C ILE A 59 7.50 -11.99 9.62
N PRO A 60 8.84 -11.97 9.71
CA PRO A 60 9.74 -11.65 8.60
C PRO A 60 9.54 -12.51 7.35
N LEU A 61 9.31 -11.87 6.21
CA LEU A 61 9.35 -12.52 4.90
C LEU A 61 10.77 -12.43 4.33
N LYS A 62 11.51 -13.54 4.44
CA LYS A 62 12.84 -13.72 3.83
C LYS A 62 12.82 -14.78 2.74
N LEU A 63 13.58 -14.54 1.67
CA LEU A 63 13.86 -15.51 0.60
C LEU A 63 15.17 -16.22 0.95
N LYS A 64 15.13 -17.55 1.13
CA LYS A 64 16.36 -18.35 1.26
C LYS A 64 16.83 -18.69 -0.15
N LEU A 65 17.74 -17.89 -0.69
CA LEU A 65 18.49 -18.30 -1.88
C LEU A 65 19.52 -19.34 -1.44
N ASN A 66 19.68 -20.42 -2.22
CA ASN A 66 20.64 -21.51 -1.97
C ASN A 66 22.10 -21.02 -2.19
N ILE A 67 22.48 -19.92 -1.55
CA ILE A 67 23.82 -19.38 -1.58
C ILE A 67 24.57 -20.12 -0.46
N LYS A 68 25.53 -20.96 -0.84
CA LYS A 68 26.45 -21.62 0.10
C LYS A 68 27.20 -20.53 0.88
N SER A 69 26.84 -20.40 2.16
CA SER A 69 27.50 -19.68 3.27
C SER A 69 27.84 -18.19 3.10
N LEU A 70 27.38 -17.34 4.02
CA LEU A 70 28.22 -16.82 5.10
C LEU A 70 27.37 -16.02 6.10
N ASN A 71 27.64 -16.26 7.39
CA ASN A 71 27.30 -15.45 8.56
C ASN A 71 25.81 -15.33 8.93
N HIS A 72 25.51 -15.97 10.06
CA HIS A 72 24.34 -15.75 10.89
C HIS A 72 24.29 -14.27 11.24
N PHE A 73 23.50 -13.48 10.51
CA PHE A 73 23.12 -12.16 11.00
C PHE A 73 22.27 -12.39 12.25
N GLU A 74 22.80 -11.96 13.40
CA GLU A 74 22.07 -11.94 14.66
C GLU A 74 20.68 -11.32 14.41
N GLU A 75 19.62 -12.01 14.87
CA GLU A 75 18.28 -11.47 14.81
C GLU A 75 18.26 -10.13 15.56
N ASP A 76 18.13 -9.04 14.81
CA ASP A 76 17.95 -7.70 15.36
C ASP A 76 16.87 -7.77 16.46
N LYS A 77 17.22 -7.48 17.71
CA LYS A 77 16.30 -7.56 18.87
C LYS A 77 15.03 -6.70 18.69
N TYR A 78 15.06 -5.74 17.76
CA TYR A 78 13.98 -4.84 17.38
C TYR A 78 13.08 -5.37 16.24
N LEU A 79 13.28 -6.61 15.78
CA LEU A 79 12.48 -7.21 14.70
C LEU A 79 11.01 -7.33 15.11
N HIS A 80 10.72 -7.58 16.39
CA HIS A 80 9.35 -7.76 16.88
C HIS A 80 8.51 -6.48 16.95
N GLU A 81 9.14 -5.30 16.96
CA GLU A 81 8.42 -4.01 17.00
C GLU A 81 7.93 -3.55 15.62
N LYS A 82 8.39 -4.20 14.54
CA LYS A 82 8.08 -3.79 13.16
C LYS A 82 6.75 -4.39 12.70
N ILE A 83 5.85 -3.53 12.20
CA ILE A 83 4.50 -3.91 11.76
C ILE A 83 4.52 -4.90 10.60
N MET A 84 5.19 -4.56 9.48
CA MET A 84 5.33 -5.44 8.32
C MET A 84 6.80 -5.60 7.92
N GLN A 85 7.19 -6.84 7.62
CA GLN A 85 8.58 -7.19 7.42
C GLN A 85 8.79 -7.99 6.13
N ILE A 86 9.38 -7.36 5.12
CA ILE A 86 9.71 -7.97 3.83
C ILE A 86 11.15 -7.61 3.51
N PHE A 87 12.05 -8.59 3.48
CA PHE A 87 13.48 -8.35 3.33
C PHE A 87 13.99 -8.64 1.92
N THR A 88 14.89 -7.78 1.44
CA THR A 88 15.64 -8.04 0.21
C THR A 88 16.50 -9.30 0.35
N PRO A 89 16.68 -10.08 -0.73
CA PRO A 89 17.52 -11.29 -0.71
C PRO A 89 19.02 -11.00 -0.80
N THR A 90 19.42 -9.73 -0.94
CA THR A 90 20.82 -9.28 -1.06
C THR A 90 21.35 -8.79 0.28
N LEU A 91 22.66 -8.95 0.52
CA LEU A 91 23.35 -8.38 1.68
C LEU A 91 23.82 -6.93 1.39
N PRO A 92 23.69 -6.00 2.36
CA PRO A 92 22.95 -6.16 3.63
C PRO A 92 21.44 -6.25 3.38
N GLU A 93 20.74 -7.09 4.17
CA GLU A 93 19.28 -7.23 4.05
C GLU A 93 18.58 -5.91 4.41
N GLN A 94 17.58 -5.51 3.63
CA GLN A 94 16.80 -4.29 3.86
C GLN A 94 15.31 -4.61 3.95
N ASN A 95 14.63 -4.11 4.98
CA ASN A 95 13.17 -4.18 5.06
C ASN A 95 12.56 -3.18 4.07
N VAL A 96 12.02 -3.69 2.96
CA VAL A 96 11.37 -2.86 1.95
C VAL A 96 10.00 -2.37 2.38
N ALA A 97 9.38 -2.98 3.42
CA ALA A 97 8.09 -2.59 4.00
C ALA A 97 8.21 -1.58 5.16
N LYS A 98 9.34 -0.86 5.27
CA LYS A 98 9.63 0.06 6.39
C LYS A 98 8.61 1.19 6.64
N PHE A 99 7.81 1.54 5.64
CA PHE A 99 6.80 2.61 5.75
C PHE A 99 5.39 2.09 6.01
N VAL A 100 5.19 0.78 6.02
CA VAL A 100 3.90 0.16 6.32
C VAL A 100 3.55 0.40 7.79
N THR A 101 2.31 0.83 8.02
CA THR A 101 1.76 1.21 9.31
C THR A 101 0.75 0.15 9.76
N ARG A 102 0.20 0.27 10.97
CA ARG A 102 -0.82 -0.68 11.45
C ARG A 102 -2.08 -0.60 10.61
N SER A 103 -2.55 0.60 10.29
CA SER A 103 -3.72 0.81 9.43
C SER A 103 -3.46 0.31 8.01
N THR A 104 -2.33 0.68 7.38
CA THR A 104 -2.08 0.25 6.01
C THR A 104 -1.85 -1.26 5.89
N ALA A 105 -1.23 -1.90 6.89
CA ALA A 105 -1.12 -3.36 6.95
C ALA A 105 -2.50 -4.04 7.00
N ARG A 106 -3.42 -3.50 7.81
CA ARG A 106 -4.79 -4.00 7.92
C ARG A 106 -5.55 -3.84 6.61
N ILE A 107 -5.47 -2.67 5.96
CA ILE A 107 -6.07 -2.40 4.64
C ILE A 107 -5.51 -3.37 3.59
N ILE A 108 -4.19 -3.61 3.57
CA ILE A 108 -3.57 -4.58 2.66
C ILE A 108 -4.16 -5.98 2.88
N GLN A 109 -4.19 -6.47 4.13
CA GLN A 109 -4.72 -7.81 4.43
C GLN A 109 -6.21 -7.95 4.08
N GLN A 110 -7.02 -6.91 4.34
CA GLN A 110 -8.44 -6.90 3.95
C GLN A 110 -8.61 -7.01 2.43
N ASN A 111 -7.84 -6.24 1.66
CA ASN A 111 -7.88 -6.32 0.19
C ASN A 111 -7.39 -7.69 -0.31
N MET A 112 -6.35 -8.27 0.29
CA MET A 112 -5.92 -9.65 -0.01
C MET A 112 -7.04 -10.66 0.25
N HIS A 113 -7.78 -10.51 1.34
CA HIS A 113 -8.91 -11.37 1.67
C HIS A 113 -10.07 -11.22 0.68
N LYS A 114 -10.42 -9.99 0.29
CA LYS A 114 -11.42 -9.71 -0.75
C LYS A 114 -11.04 -10.39 -2.08
N ALA A 115 -9.78 -10.26 -2.50
CA ALA A 115 -9.27 -10.89 -3.72
C ALA A 115 -9.29 -12.43 -3.65
N LEU A 116 -9.00 -13.01 -2.48
CA LEU A 116 -9.12 -14.45 -2.25
C LEU A 116 -10.56 -14.95 -2.47
N ILE A 117 -11.54 -14.24 -1.92
CA ILE A 117 -12.96 -14.57 -2.10
C ILE A 117 -13.33 -14.50 -3.59
N GLN A 118 -12.87 -13.48 -4.31
CA GLN A 118 -13.12 -13.33 -5.74
C GLN A 118 -12.51 -14.49 -6.55
N ILE A 119 -11.23 -14.82 -6.34
CA ILE A 119 -10.59 -15.96 -7.04
C ILE A 119 -11.29 -17.28 -6.76
N ARG A 120 -11.69 -17.53 -5.52
CA ARG A 120 -12.40 -18.78 -5.17
C ARG A 120 -13.77 -18.87 -5.83
N LYS A 121 -14.46 -17.74 -6.03
CA LYS A 121 -15.70 -17.69 -6.83
C LYS A 121 -15.42 -17.92 -8.31
N LEU A 122 -14.35 -17.37 -8.87
CA LEU A 122 -13.96 -17.56 -10.27
C LEU A 122 -13.65 -19.04 -10.58
N ASN A 123 -13.07 -19.80 -9.65
CA ASN A 123 -12.86 -21.24 -9.86
C ASN A 123 -14.15 -22.07 -9.99
N THR A 124 -15.34 -21.47 -9.77
CA THR A 124 -16.64 -22.14 -9.87
C THR A 124 -17.48 -21.73 -11.09
N LYS A 125 -17.05 -20.73 -11.88
CA LYS A 125 -17.77 -20.20 -13.06
C LYS A 125 -16.78 -19.78 -14.17
N GLU A 126 -17.24 -19.55 -15.39
CA GLU A 126 -16.40 -19.00 -16.48
C GLU A 126 -15.65 -17.72 -16.04
N THR A 127 -14.37 -17.65 -16.42
CA THR A 127 -13.38 -16.77 -15.80
C THR A 127 -13.41 -15.34 -16.36
N ASP A 128 -13.90 -14.37 -15.60
CA ASP A 128 -13.67 -12.95 -15.89
C ASP A 128 -12.50 -12.40 -15.05
N TRP A 129 -11.29 -12.54 -15.57
CA TRP A 129 -10.06 -12.00 -14.96
C TRP A 129 -10.06 -10.48 -14.82
N ALA A 130 -10.80 -9.76 -15.67
CA ALA A 130 -10.88 -8.31 -15.60
C ALA A 130 -11.53 -7.89 -14.27
N SER A 131 -12.52 -8.64 -13.79
CA SER A 131 -13.20 -8.39 -12.51
C SER A 131 -12.27 -8.49 -11.29
N LEU A 132 -11.23 -9.33 -11.33
CA LEU A 132 -10.23 -9.42 -10.26
C LEU A 132 -9.24 -8.25 -10.31
N LEU A 133 -8.81 -7.89 -11.52
CA LEU A 133 -7.77 -6.89 -11.73
C LEU A 133 -8.29 -5.46 -11.63
N SER A 134 -9.59 -5.25 -11.83
CA SER A 134 -10.24 -3.95 -11.74
C SER A 134 -11.11 -3.91 -10.48
N ASN A 135 -10.91 -2.89 -9.65
CA ASN A 135 -11.87 -2.55 -8.62
C ASN A 135 -13.01 -1.77 -9.29
N SER A 136 -14.25 -2.17 -9.04
CA SER A 136 -15.44 -1.45 -9.52
C SER A 136 -15.73 -0.20 -8.71
N GLU A 137 -15.26 -0.14 -7.46
CA GLU A 137 -15.54 0.97 -6.54
C GLU A 137 -14.57 2.13 -6.74
N LYS A 138 -15.09 3.35 -6.91
CA LYS A 138 -14.27 4.56 -6.90
C LYS A 138 -13.84 4.87 -5.47
N PHE A 139 -12.63 5.38 -5.28
CA PHE A 139 -12.14 5.78 -3.95
C PHE A 139 -13.09 6.74 -3.23
N THR A 140 -13.76 7.63 -3.97
CA THR A 140 -14.74 8.63 -3.49
C THR A 140 -16.05 8.04 -2.97
N GLU A 141 -16.26 6.73 -3.16
CA GLU A 141 -17.46 5.99 -2.73
C GLU A 141 -17.14 4.99 -1.61
N MET A 142 -15.85 4.77 -1.30
CA MET A 142 -15.40 3.76 -0.32
C MET A 142 -15.55 4.18 1.14
N HIS A 143 -15.68 5.48 1.43
CA HIS A 143 -15.67 6.03 2.77
C HIS A 143 -16.79 7.05 2.98
N LYS A 144 -17.25 7.18 4.23
CA LYS A 144 -18.28 8.17 4.59
C LYS A 144 -17.72 9.60 4.68
N PHE A 145 -16.43 9.73 4.98
CA PHE A 145 -15.77 11.00 5.24
C PHE A 145 -14.44 11.05 4.49
N TYR A 146 -14.10 12.24 4.00
CA TYR A 146 -12.86 12.51 3.27
C TYR A 146 -12.21 13.78 3.77
N VAL A 147 -10.88 13.79 3.76
CA VAL A 147 -10.07 14.97 3.99
C VAL A 147 -9.28 15.25 2.71
N LEU A 148 -9.50 16.44 2.15
CA LEU A 148 -8.76 16.92 0.99
C LEU A 148 -7.60 17.79 1.45
N ILE A 149 -6.38 17.44 1.02
CA ILE A 149 -5.17 18.22 1.29
C ILE A 149 -4.68 18.79 -0.04
N ASN A 150 -4.75 20.11 -0.17
CA ASN A 150 -4.29 20.82 -1.36
C ASN A 150 -2.95 21.49 -1.07
N CYS A 151 -1.96 21.25 -1.93
CA CYS A 151 -0.75 22.05 -2.00
C CYS A 151 -0.88 23.03 -3.17
N MET A 152 -0.63 24.31 -2.91
CA MET A 152 -0.89 25.41 -3.83
C MET A 152 0.27 26.40 -3.76
N SER A 153 0.66 26.99 -4.89
CA SER A 153 1.74 27.98 -4.98
C SER A 153 1.41 28.97 -6.10
N GLU A 154 1.76 30.24 -5.90
CA GLU A 154 1.70 31.28 -6.94
C GLU A 154 2.84 31.13 -7.95
N ASP A 155 4.01 30.68 -7.49
CA ASP A 155 5.16 30.41 -8.35
C ASP A 155 5.09 28.99 -8.94
N LYS A 156 5.23 28.92 -10.26
CA LYS A 156 5.26 27.67 -11.03
C LYS A 156 6.52 26.84 -10.74
N PHE A 157 7.65 27.46 -10.40
CA PHE A 157 8.90 26.75 -10.21
C PHE A 157 8.99 26.07 -8.83
N GLY A 158 8.37 26.64 -7.80
CA GLY A 158 8.37 26.11 -6.44
C GLY A 158 7.31 25.03 -6.13
N VAL A 159 6.20 24.99 -6.88
CA VAL A 159 5.01 24.19 -6.49
C VAL A 159 5.30 22.70 -6.36
N ALA A 160 6.07 22.12 -7.29
CA ALA A 160 6.36 20.69 -7.27
C ALA A 160 7.19 20.28 -6.04
N LYS A 161 8.21 21.09 -5.69
CA LYS A 161 9.04 20.85 -4.49
C LYS A 161 8.22 21.01 -3.21
N PHE A 162 7.34 22.01 -3.17
CA PHE A 162 6.45 22.22 -2.03
C PHE A 162 5.45 21.07 -1.86
N CYS A 163 4.79 20.64 -2.93
CA CYS A 163 3.89 19.49 -2.92
C CYS A 163 4.62 18.20 -2.50
N GLN A 164 5.83 17.95 -3.00
CA GLN A 164 6.66 16.83 -2.56
C GLN A 164 7.00 16.88 -1.07
N PHE A 165 7.32 18.07 -0.55
CA PHE A 165 7.54 18.28 0.88
C PHE A 165 6.28 17.93 1.68
N VAL A 166 5.12 18.47 1.29
CA VAL A 166 3.83 18.18 1.93
C VAL A 166 3.54 16.68 1.91
N GLU A 167 3.65 16.02 0.74
CA GLU A 167 3.46 14.58 0.58
C GLU A 167 4.35 13.74 1.51
N SER A 168 5.62 14.14 1.69
CA SER A 168 6.55 13.45 2.58
C SER A 168 6.14 13.51 4.06
N ARG A 169 5.36 14.52 4.44
CA ARG A 169 4.93 14.79 5.82
C ARG A 169 3.53 14.26 6.10
N ILE A 170 2.63 14.23 5.11
CA ILE A 170 1.25 13.74 5.28
C ILE A 170 1.22 12.37 5.95
N ARG A 171 2.00 11.40 5.44
CA ARG A 171 2.06 10.07 6.05
C ARG A 171 2.52 10.13 7.51
N LEU A 172 3.55 10.91 7.81
CA LEU A 172 4.10 11.00 9.18
C LEU A 172 3.10 11.59 10.16
N GLN A 173 2.39 12.65 9.76
CA GLN A 173 1.38 13.29 10.61
C GLN A 173 0.18 12.38 10.81
N LEU A 174 -0.36 11.77 9.74
CA LEU A 174 -1.47 10.83 9.86
C LEU A 174 -1.12 9.61 10.71
N ILE A 175 0.10 9.08 10.60
CA ILE A 175 0.56 8.00 11.48
C ILE A 175 0.59 8.44 12.94
N TYR A 176 1.11 9.64 13.22
CA TYR A 176 1.24 10.12 14.59
C TYR A 176 -0.13 10.41 15.21
N ASP A 177 -1.00 11.08 14.47
CA ASP A 177 -2.29 11.54 14.99
C ASP A 177 -3.34 10.41 15.04
N ILE A 178 -3.31 9.48 14.08
CA ILE A 178 -4.37 8.45 13.92
C ILE A 178 -3.87 7.07 14.37
N ASP A 179 -2.75 6.58 13.83
CA ASP A 179 -2.27 5.22 14.15
C ASP A 179 -1.69 5.11 15.56
N LYS A 180 -1.10 6.19 16.10
CA LYS A 180 -0.56 6.22 17.47
C LYS A 180 -1.52 6.83 18.49
N GLY A 181 -2.40 7.76 18.09
CA GLY A 181 -3.31 8.48 18.98
C GLY A 181 -4.35 7.60 19.67
N GLY A 182 -4.60 6.40 19.15
CA GLY A 182 -5.58 5.46 19.71
C GLY A 182 -7.02 5.81 19.31
N GLY A 183 -7.79 4.79 18.95
CA GLY A 183 -9.17 4.92 18.48
C GLY A 183 -9.50 3.92 17.38
N ASN A 184 -10.80 3.70 17.11
CA ASN A 184 -11.27 2.85 16.00
C ASN A 184 -11.31 3.60 14.65
N ILE A 185 -10.45 4.60 14.47
CA ILE A 185 -10.40 5.43 13.25
C ILE A 185 -9.26 4.91 12.38
N GLU A 186 -9.60 4.46 11.17
CA GLU A 186 -8.64 4.04 10.15
C GLU A 186 -8.55 5.13 9.07
N ALA A 187 -7.34 5.54 8.71
CA ALA A 187 -7.10 6.51 7.65
C ALA A 187 -6.48 5.84 6.43
N GLN A 188 -7.19 5.93 5.30
CA GLN A 188 -6.71 5.44 4.01
C GLN A 188 -6.27 6.63 3.15
N LEU A 189 -4.97 6.70 2.85
CA LEU A 189 -4.44 7.65 1.88
C LEU A 189 -4.72 7.18 0.45
N PHE A 190 -5.19 8.08 -0.40
CA PHE A 190 -5.30 7.84 -1.83
C PHE A 190 -3.88 7.79 -2.44
N PRO A 191 -3.48 6.70 -3.12
CA PRO A 191 -2.09 6.49 -3.49
C PRO A 191 -1.61 7.27 -4.71
N ASP A 192 -2.54 7.71 -5.55
CA ASP A 192 -2.25 8.48 -6.76
C ASP A 192 -2.36 9.98 -6.48
N ILE A 193 -1.52 10.78 -7.14
CA ILE A 193 -1.57 12.24 -7.02
C ILE A 193 -2.53 12.77 -8.07
N TYR A 194 -3.48 13.59 -7.65
CA TYR A 194 -4.32 14.35 -8.56
C TYR A 194 -3.73 15.75 -8.75
N GLU A 195 -3.23 16.05 -9.94
CA GLU A 195 -2.74 17.38 -10.31
C GLU A 195 -3.72 18.06 -11.26
N ARG A 196 -4.08 19.32 -10.95
CA ARG A 196 -4.91 20.14 -11.84
C ARG A 196 -4.47 21.60 -11.77
N ASN A 197 -4.22 22.18 -12.95
CA ASN A 197 -4.03 23.62 -13.08
C ASN A 197 -5.39 24.33 -12.97
N CYS A 198 -5.59 25.12 -11.92
CA CYS A 198 -6.81 25.90 -11.69
C CYS A 198 -6.47 27.39 -11.50
N LYS A 199 -7.36 28.29 -11.91
CA LYS A 199 -7.29 29.70 -11.49
C LYS A 199 -7.59 29.76 -9.99
N MET A 200 -6.71 30.37 -9.19
CA MET A 200 -6.96 30.49 -7.75
C MET A 200 -8.12 31.45 -7.46
N PRO A 201 -9.15 31.03 -6.71
CA PRO A 201 -10.12 31.95 -6.14
C PRO A 201 -9.46 33.00 -5.23
N ASN A 202 -9.78 34.28 -5.44
CA ASN A 202 -9.30 35.40 -4.61
C ASN A 202 -9.63 35.26 -3.11
N LYS A 203 -10.58 34.39 -2.74
CA LYS A 203 -11.02 34.15 -1.34
C LYS A 203 -10.24 33.08 -0.58
N LEU A 204 -9.37 32.30 -1.23
CA LEU A 204 -8.68 31.18 -0.57
C LEU A 204 -7.53 31.61 0.35
N VAL A 205 -7.03 32.84 0.20
CA VAL A 205 -5.75 33.28 0.77
C VAL A 205 -5.89 33.87 2.18
N GLU A 206 -7.10 34.04 2.71
CA GLU A 206 -7.29 34.78 3.97
C GLU A 206 -6.83 34.01 5.23
N THR A 207 -6.69 32.68 5.20
CA THR A 207 -6.19 31.91 6.37
C THR A 207 -5.49 30.61 5.99
N CYS A 208 -4.37 30.31 6.64
CA CYS A 208 -3.55 29.10 6.42
C CYS A 208 -4.27 27.75 6.65
N PHE A 209 -5.46 27.73 7.25
CA PHE A 209 -6.23 26.51 7.51
C PHE A 209 -7.74 26.78 7.44
N SER A 210 -8.32 26.83 6.24
CA SER A 210 -9.77 26.77 6.05
C SER A 210 -10.23 25.33 5.79
N LYS A 211 -11.28 24.88 6.48
CA LYS A 211 -11.98 23.63 6.16
C LYS A 211 -12.72 23.86 4.83
N ASN A 212 -12.16 23.35 3.73
CA ASN A 212 -12.77 23.47 2.42
C ASN A 212 -13.63 22.23 2.12
N PHE A 213 -14.95 22.41 2.04
CA PHE A 213 -15.86 21.40 1.53
C PHE A 213 -15.93 21.52 0.00
N CYS A 214 -15.04 20.83 -0.71
CA CYS A 214 -15.23 20.65 -2.15
C CYS A 214 -16.17 19.46 -2.36
N LYS A 215 -17.31 19.71 -3.03
CA LYS A 215 -18.14 18.64 -3.57
C LYS A 215 -17.32 17.99 -4.69
N ILE A 216 -16.90 16.75 -4.49
CA ILE A 216 -16.24 15.97 -5.55
C ILE A 216 -17.36 15.60 -6.54
N CYS A 217 -17.31 16.17 -7.75
CA CYS A 217 -18.16 15.77 -8.87
C CYS A 217 -17.56 14.55 -9.58
#